data_AF-A0A0E2AUU8-F1
#
_entry.id   AF-A0A0E2AUU8-F1
#
_cell.length_a   1.000
_cell.length_b   1.000
_cell.length_c   1.000
_cell.angle_alpha   90.00
_cell.angle_beta   90.00
_cell.angle_gamma   90.00
#
_symmetry.space_group_name_H-M   'P 1'
#
loop_
_entity.id
_entity.type
_entity.pdbx_description
1 polymer ?
#
loop_
_entity_poly.entity_id
_entity_poly.type
_entity_poly.pdbx_seq_one_letter_code
_entity_poly.pdbx_strand_id
1 'polypeptide(L)' 'MYKPERLKSKMFSIYLKHCQNMPASYIYLILPATAQQKVRSFNSKSIHIVRNDETAQAVIIKDLCYVSIYQPME' A
#
# COMPACT_ATOMS: atom_id res chain seq x y z
N MET A 1 -39.87 -7.56 13.05
CA MET A 1 -38.52 -7.01 13.35
C MET A 1 -37.49 -8.03 12.90
N TYR A 2 -36.66 -7.75 11.89
CA TYR A 2 -35.64 -8.68 11.40
C TYR A 2 -34.48 -8.75 12.39
N LYS A 3 -34.09 -9.95 12.83
CA LYS A 3 -32.92 -10.17 13.68
C LYS A 3 -31.74 -10.51 12.78
N PRO A 4 -30.72 -9.65 12.66
CA PRO A 4 -29.57 -9.93 11.81
C PRO A 4 -28.88 -11.23 12.23
N GLU A 5 -28.61 -12.10 11.26
CA GLU A 5 -27.87 -13.33 11.49
C GLU A 5 -26.38 -13.02 11.67
N ARG A 6 -25.74 -13.65 12.66
CA ARG A 6 -24.29 -13.53 12.87
C ARG A 6 -23.56 -14.56 12.03
N LEU A 7 -22.97 -14.11 10.92
CA LEU A 7 -22.08 -14.92 10.10
C LEU A 7 -20.67 -14.99 10.68
N LYS A 8 -20.06 -16.18 10.59
CA LYS A 8 -18.65 -16.41 10.89
C LYS A 8 -17.94 -16.88 9.62
N SER A 9 -16.85 -16.22 9.26
CA SER A 9 -16.01 -16.60 8.13
C SER A 9 -14.54 -16.65 8.54
N LYS A 10 -13.71 -17.34 7.74
CA LYS A 10 -12.27 -17.33 7.94
C LYS A 10 -11.72 -16.01 7.42
N MET A 11 -10.94 -15.33 8.26
CA MET A 11 -10.25 -14.10 7.91
C MET A 11 -8.74 -14.36 7.94
N PHE A 12 -8.03 -13.79 6.97
CA PHE A 12 -6.59 -13.68 7.00
C PHE A 12 -6.23 -12.19 7.12
N SER A 13 -5.22 -11.88 7.93
CA SER A 13 -4.81 -10.52 8.22
C SER A 13 -3.31 -10.37 8.06
N ILE A 14 -2.91 -9.29 7.38
CA ILE A 14 -1.54 -8.80 7.30
C ILE A 14 -1.58 -7.34 7.74
N TYR A 15 -0.70 -6.96 8.64
CA TYR A 15 -0.56 -5.57 9.07
C TYR A 15 0.91 -5.28 9.41
N LEU A 16 1.28 -4.01 9.29
CA LEU A 16 2.56 -3.48 9.76
C LEU A 16 2.30 -2.74 11.07
N LYS A 17 3.09 -3.04 12.11
CA LYS A 17 2.98 -2.39 13.41
C LYS A 17 3.95 -1.21 13.46
N HIS A 18 3.44 -0.03 13.80
CA HIS A 18 4.25 1.16 14.05
C HIS A 18 4.41 1.40 15.56
N CYS A 19 5.52 2.01 15.95
CA CYS A 19 5.71 2.49 17.32
C CYS A 19 4.79 3.69 17.56
N GLN A 20 4.12 3.68 18.71
CA GLN A 20 3.29 4.80 19.14
C GLN A 20 4.17 6.03 19.38
N ASN A 21 3.70 7.22 19.00
CA ASN A 21 4.35 8.52 19.20
C ASN A 21 5.67 8.74 18.44
N MET A 22 5.92 7.99 17.36
CA MET A 22 7.03 8.26 16.45
C MET A 22 6.53 8.44 15.02
N PRO A 23 7.13 9.37 14.23
CA PRO A 23 6.88 9.43 12.79
C PRO A 23 7.16 8.07 12.16
N ALA A 24 6.22 7.57 11.36
CA ALA A 24 6.35 6.29 10.68
C ALA A 24 5.66 6.36 9.32
N SER A 25 6.20 5.62 8.36
CA SER A 25 5.64 5.47 7.03
C SER A 25 5.66 4.00 6.62
N TYR A 26 4.89 3.67 5.58
CA TYR A 26 4.87 2.33 4.99
C TYR A 26 4.85 2.44 3.48
N ILE A 27 5.35 1.40 2.82
CA ILE A 27 5.23 1.18 1.38
C ILE A 27 4.94 -0.30 1.20
N TYR A 28 3.90 -0.62 0.44
CA TYR A 28 3.60 -2.00 0.05
C TYR A 28 3.06 -2.04 -1.37
N LEU A 29 3.13 -3.21 -1.99
CA LEU A 29 2.52 -3.50 -3.27
C LEU A 29 1.66 -4.75 -3.13
N ILE A 30 0.41 -4.66 -3.60
CA ILE A 30 -0.49 -5.81 -3.70
C ILE A 30 -0.54 -6.22 -5.16
N LEU A 31 -0.36 -7.52 -5.41
CA LEU A 31 -0.57 -8.14 -6.72
C LEU A 31 -1.85 -8.99 -6.64
N PRO A 32 -3.04 -8.44 -6.96
CA PRO A 32 -4.30 -9.16 -6.82
C PRO A 32 -4.32 -10.40 -7.71
N ALA A 33 -4.99 -11.46 -7.22
CA ALA A 33 -5.22 -12.71 -7.96
C ALA A 33 -3.96 -13.31 -8.62
N THR A 34 -2.77 -13.08 -8.04
CA THR A 34 -1.50 -13.49 -8.63
C THR A 34 -0.98 -14.77 -7.99
N ALA A 35 -0.58 -15.74 -8.82
CA ALA A 35 0.01 -16.99 -8.35
C ALA A 35 1.33 -16.75 -7.61
N GLN A 36 1.61 -17.56 -6.59
CA GLN A 36 2.79 -17.41 -5.73
C GLN A 36 4.11 -17.34 -6.51
N GLN A 37 4.27 -18.18 -7.54
CA GLN A 37 5.48 -18.17 -8.38
C GLN A 37 5.68 -16.83 -9.10
N LYS A 38 4.60 -16.23 -9.62
CA LYS A 38 4.64 -14.91 -10.27
C LYS A 38 4.94 -13.79 -9.30
N VAL A 39 4.42 -13.86 -8.06
CA VAL A 39 4.78 -12.91 -6.99
C VAL A 39 6.28 -13.00 -6.69
N ARG A 40 6.83 -14.22 -6.57
CA ARG A 40 8.26 -14.42 -6.29
C ARG A 40 9.17 -13.92 -7.41
N SER A 41 8.74 -14.03 -8.67
CA SER A 41 9.48 -13.53 -9.82
C SER A 41 9.13 -12.08 -10.20
N PHE A 42 8.29 -11.39 -9.41
CA PHE A 42 7.86 -10.04 -9.75
C PHE A 42 9.04 -9.07 -9.63
N ASN A 43 9.33 -8.38 -10.73
CA ASN A 43 10.40 -7.38 -10.77
C ASN A 43 9.83 -5.99 -10.45
N SER A 44 10.11 -5.49 -9.25
CA SER A 44 9.70 -4.15 -8.81
C SER A 44 10.61 -3.03 -9.32
N LYS A 45 11.68 -3.32 -10.09
CA LYS A 45 12.61 -2.30 -10.57
C LYS A 45 11.97 -1.20 -11.42
N SER A 46 10.81 -1.45 -12.03
CA SER A 46 10.08 -0.45 -12.81
C SER A 46 9.20 0.47 -11.95
N ILE A 47 9.23 0.31 -10.62
CA ILE A 47 8.50 1.13 -9.65
C ILE A 47 9.53 1.94 -8.88
N HIS A 48 9.48 3.25 -9.05
CA HIS A 48 10.40 4.17 -8.38
C HIS A 48 9.63 5.07 -7.43
N ILE A 49 9.84 4.90 -6.13
CA ILE A 49 9.27 5.79 -5.12
C ILE A 49 10.10 7.06 -5.14
N VAL A 50 9.50 8.17 -5.57
CA VAL A 50 10.14 9.48 -5.66
C VAL A 50 10.05 10.19 -4.31
N ARG A 51 8.90 10.11 -3.65
CA ARG A 51 8.65 10.74 -2.34
C ARG A 51 7.60 9.97 -1.54
N ASN A 52 7.79 9.89 -0.22
CA ASN A 52 6.82 9.31 0.71
C ASN A 52 6.95 9.95 2.09
N ASP A 53 6.51 11.20 2.20
CA ASP A 53 6.53 11.97 3.44
C ASP A 53 5.24 12.80 3.59
N GLU A 54 5.18 13.61 4.64
CA GLU A 54 4.04 14.45 5.00
C GLU A 54 3.71 15.56 3.98
N THR A 55 4.65 15.89 3.09
CA THR A 55 4.46 16.95 2.10
C THR A 55 3.83 16.41 0.82
N ALA A 56 4.28 15.24 0.36
CA ALA A 56 3.75 14.57 -0.82
C ALA A 56 4.12 13.07 -0.88
N GLN A 57 3.31 12.34 -1.64
CA GLN A 57 3.56 10.95 -2.03
C GLN A 57 3.63 10.83 -3.54
N ALA A 58 4.73 10.29 -4.05
CA ALA A 58 5.04 10.28 -5.48
C ALA A 58 5.69 8.96 -5.90
N VAL A 59 5.21 8.37 -6.98
CA VAL A 59 5.73 7.13 -7.55
C VAL A 59 5.76 7.19 -9.08
N ILE A 60 6.83 6.70 -9.68
CA ILE A 60 6.93 6.47 -11.12
C ILE A 60 6.74 4.98 -11.38
N ILE A 61 5.81 4.63 -12.27
CA ILE A 61 5.55 3.25 -12.71
C ILE A 61 5.57 3.22 -14.23
N LYS A 62 6.55 2.52 -14.83
CA LYS A 62 6.69 2.40 -16.29
C LYS A 62 6.53 3.76 -17.00
N ASP A 63 7.31 4.74 -16.55
CA ASP A 63 7.38 6.12 -17.07
C ASP A 63 6.20 7.06 -16.73
N LEU A 64 5.16 6.56 -16.05
CA LEU A 64 4.06 7.39 -15.57
C LEU A 64 4.31 7.84 -14.13
N CYS A 65 4.21 9.14 -13.89
CA CYS A 65 4.31 9.73 -12.56
C CYS A 65 2.92 9.89 -11.92
N TYR A 66 2.74 9.32 -10.74
CA TYR A 66 1.54 9.45 -9.91
C TYR A 66 1.90 10.19 -8.64
N VAL A 67 1.16 11.26 -8.35
CA VAL A 67 1.48 12.21 -7.28
C VAL A 67 0.22 12.58 -6.51
N SER A 68 0.36 12.60 -5.19
CA SER A 68 -0.54 13.25 -4.23
C SER A 68 0.25 14.32 -3.49
N ILE A 69 -0.20 15.59 -3.59
CA ILE A 69 0.43 16.74 -2.93
C ILE A 69 -0.45 17.16 -1.76
N TYR A 70 0.11 17.21 -0.55
CA TYR A 70 -0.61 17.60 0.66
C TYR A 70 -0.28 19.03 1.08
N GLN A 71 0.94 19.48 0.80
CA GLN A 71 1.41 20.83 1.09
C GLN A 71 1.99 21.47 -0.18
N PRO A 72 1.82 22.78 -0.39
CA PRO A 72 2.50 23.49 -1.47
C PRO A 72 4.01 23.19 -1.44
N MET A 73 4.55 22.80 -2.59
CA MET A 73 5.98 22.61 -2.77
C MET A 73 6.50 23.82 -3.57
N GLU A 74 7.56 24.45 -3.08
CA GLU A 74 8.31 25.48 -3.82
C GLU A 74 9.20 24.86 -4.91
#